data_AF-A0AAV6NG24-F1
#
_entry.id   AF-A0AAV6NG24-F1
#
_cell.length_a   1.000
_cell.length_b   1.000
_cell.length_c   1.000
_cell.angle_alpha   90.00
_cell.angle_beta   90.00
_cell.angle_gamma   90.00
#
_symmetry.space_group_name_H-M   'P 1'
#
loop_
_entity.id
_entity.type
_entity.pdbx_description
1 polymer ?
#
loop_
_entity_poly.entity_id
_entity_poly.type
_entity_poly.pdbx_seq_one_letter_code
_entity_poly.pdbx_strand_id
1 'polypeptide(L)'
;MGTEAGAMAERNSMEALAKLEYRQTQIINRISKLELAYLPNLDSEPSPISSDEADGDTVSRLSTILRTNAVNDFSFKRVSSDYYDWSLEARRDVLNAASVDHLCKSIVLVNTQAQSHVVDCSNRNNSKYYVVVVQYSAKFNAETVRSFLYSLNDGKIPKKKFNLRLAPEEISAELTGYVHNAVTCIGMKTDIPVILDEAIAKLSPDYFWLGGGEVDLKLARESVFSQFALPKLNDDSTQPTNTNRIKNLLIKMEQLCNSCTQNQEHGVVISKKLPVSFCEHL
;
A
#
# COMPACT_ATOMS: atom_id res chain seq x y z
N MET A 1 25.76 33.54 -50.01
CA MET A 1 24.71 33.82 -48.99
C MET A 1 24.58 32.63 -48.02
N GLY A 2 25.67 32.16 -47.39
CA GLY A 2 25.65 30.96 -46.54
C GLY A 2 26.33 31.10 -45.18
N THR A 3 26.85 32.28 -44.84
CA THR A 3 27.68 32.51 -43.66
C THR A 3 26.92 33.06 -42.45
N GLU A 4 25.79 33.75 -42.68
CA GLU A 4 25.02 34.37 -41.59
C GLU A 4 24.11 33.38 -40.85
N ALA A 5 23.54 32.40 -41.55
CA ALA A 5 22.66 31.38 -40.95
C ALA A 5 23.44 30.42 -40.02
N GLY A 6 24.68 30.07 -40.38
CA GLY A 6 25.55 29.22 -39.54
C GLY A 6 25.96 29.92 -38.25
N ALA A 7 26.35 31.19 -38.33
CA ALA A 7 26.73 31.99 -37.17
C ALA A 7 25.56 32.25 -36.21
N MET A 8 24.33 32.35 -36.72
CA MET A 8 23.13 32.51 -35.90
C MET A 8 22.75 31.22 -35.16
N ALA A 9 22.88 30.06 -35.81
CA ALA A 9 22.63 28.76 -35.18
C ALA A 9 23.64 28.45 -34.06
N GLU A 10 24.91 28.80 -34.26
CA GLU A 10 25.98 28.59 -33.27
C GLU A 10 25.79 29.46 -32.02
N ARG A 11 25.36 30.72 -32.19
CA ARG A 11 24.99 31.61 -31.07
C ARG A 11 23.80 31.07 -30.27
N ASN A 12 22.76 30.60 -30.95
CA ASN A 12 21.59 30.01 -30.29
C ASN A 12 21.95 28.73 -29.52
N SER A 13 22.88 27.93 -30.04
CA SER A 13 23.39 26.73 -29.37
C SER A 13 24.19 27.08 -28.12
N MET A 14 25.05 28.09 -28.18
CA MET A 14 25.81 28.55 -27.01
C MET A 14 24.90 29.16 -25.93
N GLU A 15 23.86 29.90 -26.32
CA GLU A 15 22.89 30.44 -25.37
C GLU A 15 22.05 29.34 -24.72
N ALA A 16 21.68 28.31 -25.47
CA ALA A 16 21.00 27.13 -24.93
C ALA A 16 21.88 26.38 -23.93
N LEU A 17 23.17 26.22 -24.23
CA LEU A 17 24.14 25.59 -23.33
C LEU A 17 24.29 26.37 -22.02
N ALA A 18 24.45 27.70 -22.10
CA ALA A 18 24.55 28.55 -20.92
C ALA A 18 23.29 28.49 -20.03
N LYS A 19 22.10 28.42 -20.63
CA LYS A 19 20.84 28.23 -19.89
C LYS A 19 20.78 26.86 -19.21
N LEU A 20 21.36 25.84 -19.83
CA LEU A 20 21.38 24.48 -19.30
C LEU A 20 22.37 24.36 -18.13
N GLU A 21 23.56 24.92 -18.28
CA GLU A 21 24.56 25.03 -17.20
C GLU A 21 23.99 25.81 -16.01
N TYR A 22 23.33 26.95 -16.25
CA TYR A 22 22.68 27.71 -15.19
C TYR A 22 21.64 26.88 -14.42
N ARG A 23 20.78 26.13 -15.14
CA ARG A 23 19.79 25.24 -14.51
C ARG A 23 20.46 24.11 -13.74
N GLN A 24 21.52 23.52 -14.26
CA GLN A 24 22.28 22.47 -13.59
C GLN A 24 22.89 22.97 -12.27
N THR A 25 23.51 24.15 -12.27
CA THR A 25 24.05 24.77 -11.05
C THR A 25 22.96 25.06 -10.03
N GLN A 26 21.78 25.53 -10.45
CA GLN A 26 20.65 25.75 -9.55
C GLN A 26 20.13 24.46 -8.93
N ILE A 27 20.06 23.36 -9.69
CA ILE A 27 19.66 22.05 -9.18
C ILE A 27 20.66 21.53 -8.16
N ILE A 28 21.96 21.56 -8.47
CA ILE A 28 23.02 21.11 -7.56
C ILE A 28 22.97 21.89 -6.25
N ASN A 29 22.85 23.22 -6.31
CA ASN A 29 22.75 24.06 -5.10
C ASN A 29 21.52 23.74 -4.25
N ARG A 30 20.38 23.39 -4.87
CA ARG A 30 19.17 22.97 -4.12
C ARG A 30 19.37 21.61 -3.46
N ILE A 31 20.02 20.67 -4.15
CA ILE A 31 20.35 19.35 -3.61
C ILE A 31 21.29 19.50 -2.42
N SER A 32 22.39 20.26 -2.53
CA SER A 32 23.33 20.45 -1.41
C SER A 32 22.67 21.12 -0.19
N LYS A 33 21.73 22.04 -0.40
CA LYS A 33 20.96 22.63 0.71
C LYS A 33 20.04 21.61 1.38
N LEU A 34 19.44 20.70 0.61
CA LEU A 34 18.62 19.62 1.15
C LEU A 34 19.49 18.61 1.89
N GLU A 35 20.64 18.21 1.34
CA GLU A 35 21.58 17.30 2.01
C GLU A 35 22.04 17.86 3.37
N LEU A 36 22.38 19.15 3.44
CA LEU A 36 22.73 19.81 4.69
C LEU A 36 21.57 19.90 5.69
N ALA A 37 20.33 20.02 5.23
CA ALA A 37 19.15 20.06 6.10
C ALA A 37 18.76 18.67 6.63
N TYR A 38 19.14 17.60 5.93
CA TYR A 38 18.72 16.23 6.22
C TYR A 38 19.81 15.30 6.75
N LEU A 39 21.08 15.75 6.84
CA LEU A 39 22.11 15.06 7.62
C LEU A 39 21.86 15.29 9.12
N PRO A 40 21.46 14.27 9.90
CA PRO A 40 21.23 14.43 11.33
C PRO A 40 22.57 14.67 12.05
N ASN A 41 22.54 15.57 13.04
CA ASN A 41 23.54 15.68 14.11
C ASN A 41 23.89 14.27 14.63
N LEU A 42 25.13 13.84 14.37
CA LEU A 42 25.67 12.55 14.80
C LEU A 42 26.36 12.61 16.18
N ASP A 43 26.20 13.72 16.93
CA ASP A 43 26.95 13.98 18.17
C ASP A 43 26.04 14.30 19.36
N SER A 44 25.13 13.42 19.74
CA SER A 44 24.44 13.54 21.04
C SER A 44 24.35 12.19 21.74
N GLU A 45 25.21 12.05 22.75
CA GLU A 45 25.30 10.92 23.69
C GLU A 45 23.95 10.60 24.37
N PRO A 46 23.65 9.31 24.64
CA PRO A 46 22.39 8.88 25.23
C PRO A 46 22.38 9.06 26.76
N SER A 47 21.37 9.79 27.26
CA SER A 47 21.01 9.84 28.68
C SER A 47 20.08 8.67 29.06
N PRO A 48 20.06 8.24 30.34
CA PRO A 48 19.67 6.90 30.72
C PRO A 48 18.15 6.64 30.64
N ILE A 49 17.88 5.40 30.24
CA ILE A 49 16.61 4.71 30.07
C ILE A 49 15.77 4.78 31.35
N SER A 50 14.56 5.34 31.25
CA SER A 50 13.43 4.95 32.07
C SER A 50 12.44 4.17 31.21
N SER A 51 12.19 2.94 31.63
CA SER A 51 11.28 1.95 31.05
C SER A 51 9.87 2.49 30.84
N ASP A 52 9.42 2.57 29.59
CA ASP A 52 8.06 2.24 29.16
C ASP A 52 8.10 1.86 27.67
N GLU A 53 7.24 0.92 27.29
CA GLU A 53 7.42 -0.01 26.18
C GLU A 53 7.29 0.59 24.77
N ALA A 54 8.23 0.20 23.88
CA ALA A 54 8.05 -0.09 22.46
C ALA A 54 7.25 0.87 21.53
N ASP A 55 7.15 2.16 21.81
CA ASP A 55 6.55 3.15 20.90
C ASP A 55 7.61 3.70 19.91
N GLY A 56 8.02 2.84 18.98
CA GLY A 56 8.79 3.27 17.82
C GLY A 56 7.87 3.99 16.84
N ASP A 57 8.10 5.28 16.60
CA ASP A 57 7.44 6.13 15.60
C ASP A 57 6.85 5.32 14.42
N THR A 58 5.51 5.33 14.27
CA THR A 58 4.79 4.55 13.25
C THR A 58 5.39 4.76 11.87
N VAL A 59 5.83 5.97 11.54
CA VAL A 59 6.51 6.27 10.28
C VAL A 59 7.78 5.45 10.13
N SER A 60 8.65 5.43 11.15
CA SER A 60 9.87 4.60 11.16
C SER A 60 9.57 3.11 11.01
N ARG A 61 8.59 2.58 11.77
CA ARG A 61 8.17 1.17 11.71
C ARG A 61 7.69 0.79 10.31
N LEU A 62 6.76 1.56 9.75
CA LEU A 62 6.19 1.29 8.43
C LEU A 62 7.20 1.53 7.30
N SER A 63 8.06 2.54 7.42
CA SER A 63 9.15 2.77 6.47
C SER A 63 10.13 1.60 6.42
N THR A 64 10.44 1.02 7.58
CA THR A 64 11.31 -0.16 7.69
C THR A 64 10.66 -1.35 6.98
N ILE A 65 9.37 -1.61 7.24
CA ILE A 65 8.61 -2.67 6.55
C ILE A 65 8.62 -2.44 5.03
N LEU A 66 8.35 -1.22 4.56
CA LEU A 66 8.34 -0.90 3.12
C LEU A 66 9.69 -1.14 2.46
N ARG A 67 10.76 -0.60 3.04
CA ARG A 67 12.12 -0.71 2.50
C ARG A 67 12.66 -2.14 2.53
N THR A 68 12.36 -2.89 3.59
CA THR A 68 12.74 -4.32 3.71
C THR A 68 12.13 -5.16 2.59
N ASN A 69 11.01 -4.71 2.05
CA ASN A 69 10.28 -5.36 0.95
C ASN A 69 10.50 -4.66 -0.40
N ALA A 70 11.63 -3.95 -0.54
CA ALA A 70 12.05 -3.27 -1.76
C ALA A 70 11.06 -2.23 -2.31
N VAL A 71 10.20 -1.68 -1.45
CA VAL A 71 9.33 -0.55 -1.79
C VAL A 71 10.02 0.72 -1.31
N ASN A 72 10.55 1.50 -2.25
CA ASN A 72 11.28 2.74 -1.96
C ASN A 72 10.45 4.00 -2.31
N ASP A 73 9.51 3.86 -3.24
CA ASP A 73 8.68 4.97 -3.74
C ASP A 73 7.43 5.15 -2.87
N PHE A 74 7.63 5.75 -1.70
CA PHE A 74 6.55 6.09 -0.76
C PHE A 74 6.83 7.40 -0.03
N SER A 75 5.78 8.04 0.47
CA SER A 75 5.91 9.22 1.34
C SER A 75 4.85 9.22 2.43
N PHE A 76 5.19 9.79 3.57
CA PHE A 76 4.25 10.01 4.66
C PHE A 76 3.93 11.50 4.79
N LYS A 77 2.69 11.81 5.14
CA LYS A 77 2.25 13.17 5.43
C LYS A 77 1.31 13.19 6.62
N ARG A 78 1.65 13.99 7.62
CA ARG A 78 0.72 14.33 8.71
C ARG A 78 -0.26 15.40 8.24
N VAL A 79 -1.50 15.28 8.67
CA VAL A 79 -2.60 16.20 8.39
C VAL A 79 -3.20 16.70 9.70
N SER A 80 -4.05 17.72 9.63
CA SER A 80 -4.73 18.27 10.82
C SER A 80 -5.68 17.24 11.45
N SER A 81 -5.98 17.38 12.74
CA SER A 81 -6.88 16.49 13.48
C SER A 81 -8.31 16.50 12.96
N ASP A 82 -8.76 17.61 12.39
CA ASP A 82 -10.07 17.80 11.75
C ASP A 82 -10.11 17.35 10.28
N TYR A 83 -9.07 16.68 9.78
CA TYR A 83 -8.97 16.21 8.39
C TYR A 83 -10.20 15.44 7.90
N TYR A 84 -10.83 14.65 8.77
CA TYR A 84 -12.02 13.85 8.44
C TYR A 84 -13.33 14.63 8.43
N ASP A 85 -13.32 15.88 8.90
CA ASP A 85 -14.46 16.80 8.83
C ASP A 85 -14.48 17.58 7.51
N TRP A 86 -13.36 17.57 6.77
CA TRP A 86 -13.21 18.31 5.52
C TRP A 86 -13.86 17.61 4.32
N SER A 87 -14.19 18.38 3.27
CA SER A 87 -14.61 17.82 1.98
C SER A 87 -13.48 17.03 1.30
N LEU A 88 -13.81 16.17 0.33
CA LEU A 88 -12.79 15.41 -0.40
C LEU A 88 -11.85 16.31 -1.20
N GLU A 89 -12.34 17.44 -1.71
CA GLU A 89 -11.56 18.43 -2.43
C GLU A 89 -10.52 19.09 -1.51
N ALA A 90 -10.92 19.49 -0.30
CA ALA A 90 -9.99 20.05 0.68
C ALA A 90 -8.94 19.02 1.13
N ARG A 91 -9.33 17.75 1.29
CA ARG A 91 -8.38 16.65 1.57
C ARG A 91 -7.42 16.41 0.41
N ARG A 92 -7.89 16.48 -0.83
CA ARG A 92 -7.05 16.41 -2.03
C ARG A 92 -6.02 17.53 -2.01
N ASP A 93 -6.47 18.75 -1.75
CA ASP A 93 -5.63 19.96 -1.77
C ASP A 93 -4.55 19.90 -0.70
N VAL A 94 -4.91 19.54 0.54
CA VAL A 94 -3.91 19.42 1.61
C VAL A 94 -2.90 18.32 1.31
N LEU A 95 -3.30 17.22 0.67
CA LEU A 95 -2.39 16.12 0.31
C LEU A 95 -1.64 16.35 -1.00
N ASN A 96 -1.92 17.45 -1.71
CA ASN A 96 -1.42 17.72 -3.06
C ASN A 96 -1.68 16.55 -4.02
N ALA A 97 -2.85 15.91 -3.88
CA ALA A 97 -3.29 14.83 -4.74
C ALA A 97 -3.81 15.39 -6.07
N ALA A 98 -3.57 14.70 -7.18
CA ALA A 98 -3.94 15.18 -8.51
C ALA A 98 -5.46 15.23 -8.74
N SER A 99 -6.20 14.32 -8.10
CA SER A 99 -7.67 14.34 -8.06
C SER A 99 -8.19 13.71 -6.76
N VAL A 100 -9.48 13.87 -6.49
CA VAL A 100 -10.15 13.18 -5.36
C VAL A 100 -10.09 11.65 -5.50
N ASP A 101 -9.94 11.14 -6.73
CA ASP A 101 -9.83 9.71 -7.03
C ASP A 101 -8.46 9.14 -6.62
N HIS A 102 -7.46 10.00 -6.36
CA HIS A 102 -6.18 9.58 -5.78
C HIS A 102 -6.28 9.40 -4.26
N LEU A 103 -7.39 9.80 -3.63
CA LEU A 103 -7.64 9.54 -2.22
C LEU A 103 -8.30 8.17 -2.09
N CYS A 104 -7.66 7.24 -1.39
CA CYS A 104 -8.15 5.89 -1.18
C CYS A 104 -8.33 5.57 0.30
N LYS A 105 -9.17 4.56 0.57
CA LYS A 105 -9.41 4.00 1.90
C LYS A 105 -9.26 2.49 1.87
N SER A 106 -8.77 1.95 2.97
CA SER A 106 -8.69 0.52 3.23
C SER A 106 -9.87 0.12 4.12
N ILE A 107 -10.65 -0.85 3.69
CA ILE A 107 -11.80 -1.38 4.45
C ILE A 107 -11.61 -2.86 4.71
N VAL A 108 -11.86 -3.30 5.96
CA VAL A 108 -11.85 -4.72 6.32
C VAL A 108 -13.23 -5.30 6.07
N LEU A 109 -13.27 -6.41 5.34
CA LEU A 109 -14.46 -7.19 5.07
C LEU A 109 -14.40 -8.52 5.80
N VAL A 110 -15.56 -8.98 6.26
CA VAL A 110 -15.77 -10.33 6.81
C VAL A 110 -16.66 -11.14 5.88
N ASN A 111 -16.25 -12.36 5.58
CA ASN A 111 -17.06 -13.34 4.89
C ASN A 111 -17.98 -14.07 5.88
N THR A 112 -19.23 -13.66 5.96
CA THR A 112 -20.20 -14.22 6.92
C THR A 112 -20.75 -15.58 6.49
N GLN A 113 -20.49 -16.01 5.26
CA GLN A 113 -20.93 -17.31 4.72
C GLN A 113 -19.75 -18.24 4.39
N ALA A 114 -18.56 -17.92 4.90
CA ALA A 114 -17.38 -18.77 4.83
C ALA A 114 -17.70 -20.17 5.38
N GLN A 115 -17.04 -21.19 4.83
CA GLN A 115 -17.19 -22.56 5.34
C GLN A 115 -16.65 -22.64 6.78
N SER A 116 -17.13 -23.58 7.59
CA SER A 116 -16.78 -23.66 9.02
C SER A 116 -15.28 -23.83 9.29
N HIS A 117 -14.53 -24.44 8.37
CA HIS A 117 -13.07 -24.57 8.46
C HIS A 117 -12.29 -23.31 8.05
N VAL A 118 -12.97 -22.32 7.45
CA VAL A 118 -12.36 -21.04 7.04
C VAL A 118 -12.57 -20.05 8.18
N VAL A 119 -11.63 -20.07 9.13
CA VAL A 119 -11.69 -19.26 10.36
C VAL A 119 -10.73 -18.08 10.35
N ASP A 120 -9.71 -18.12 9.48
CA ASP A 120 -8.60 -17.16 9.48
C ASP A 120 -8.30 -16.62 8.06
N CYS A 121 -7.12 -16.03 7.91
CA CYS A 121 -6.62 -15.41 6.68
C CYS A 121 -5.56 -16.25 5.94
N SER A 122 -5.37 -17.52 6.33
CA SER A 122 -4.27 -18.36 5.84
C SER A 122 -4.35 -18.67 4.34
N ASN A 123 -5.57 -18.90 3.83
CA ASN A 123 -5.81 -19.12 2.42
C ASN A 123 -6.23 -17.82 1.72
N ARG A 124 -5.31 -17.16 1.03
CA ARG A 124 -5.56 -15.88 0.34
C ARG A 124 -6.71 -15.91 -0.67
N ASN A 125 -7.00 -17.07 -1.25
CA ASN A 125 -8.10 -17.21 -2.21
C ASN A 125 -9.44 -17.49 -1.51
N ASN A 126 -9.42 -17.96 -0.26
CA ASN A 126 -10.60 -18.31 0.52
C ASN A 126 -10.39 -18.02 2.02
N SER A 127 -10.19 -16.73 2.34
CA SER A 127 -10.03 -16.23 3.71
C SER A 127 -11.36 -15.82 4.35
N LYS A 128 -11.37 -15.79 5.69
CA LYS A 128 -12.47 -15.26 6.49
C LYS A 128 -12.57 -13.73 6.36
N TYR A 129 -11.43 -13.05 6.27
CA TYR A 129 -11.34 -11.60 6.16
C TYR A 129 -10.54 -11.17 4.93
N TYR A 130 -10.85 -9.99 4.40
CA TYR A 130 -10.14 -9.36 3.30
C TYR A 130 -10.03 -7.86 3.57
N VAL A 131 -8.92 -7.24 3.20
CA VAL A 131 -8.83 -5.78 3.07
C VAL A 131 -9.12 -5.42 1.63
N VAL A 132 -10.00 -4.45 1.39
CA VAL A 132 -10.21 -3.88 0.06
C VAL A 132 -9.78 -2.42 0.07
N VAL A 133 -8.95 -2.05 -0.89
CA VAL A 133 -8.50 -0.67 -1.09
C VAL A 133 -9.29 -0.09 -2.26
N VAL A 134 -10.07 0.95 -1.98
CA VAL A 134 -10.94 1.63 -2.95
C VAL A 134 -10.76 3.14 -2.86
N GLN A 135 -11.10 3.87 -3.92
CA GLN A 135 -11.13 5.33 -3.92
C GLN A 135 -12.22 5.85 -2.97
N TYR A 136 -12.03 7.03 -2.37
CA TYR A 136 -13.03 7.64 -1.48
C TYR A 136 -14.33 7.98 -2.23
N SER A 137 -14.22 8.37 -3.49
CA SER A 137 -15.34 8.65 -4.40
C SER A 137 -16.11 7.38 -4.80
N ALA A 138 -15.49 6.20 -4.72
CA ALA A 138 -16.08 4.94 -5.11
C ALA A 138 -17.03 4.39 -4.04
N LYS A 139 -18.18 3.88 -4.50
CA LYS A 139 -19.05 3.04 -3.67
C LYS A 139 -18.54 1.62 -3.71
N PHE A 140 -18.26 1.06 -2.53
CA PHE A 140 -17.88 -0.34 -2.40
C PHE A 140 -18.95 -1.26 -3.00
N ASN A 141 -18.54 -2.18 -3.88
CA ASN A 141 -19.41 -3.15 -4.53
C ASN A 141 -19.05 -4.58 -4.10
N ALA A 142 -19.81 -5.13 -3.16
CA ALA A 142 -19.60 -6.49 -2.66
C ALA A 142 -19.76 -7.57 -3.74
N GLU A 143 -20.59 -7.34 -4.76
CA GLU A 143 -20.81 -8.30 -5.84
C GLU A 143 -19.59 -8.41 -6.77
N THR A 144 -18.91 -7.29 -7.02
CA THR A 144 -17.65 -7.27 -7.76
C THR A 144 -16.59 -8.10 -7.05
N VAL A 145 -16.42 -7.90 -5.74
CA VAL A 145 -15.44 -8.68 -4.95
C VAL A 145 -15.82 -10.15 -4.86
N ARG A 146 -17.11 -10.47 -4.68
CA ARG A 146 -17.62 -11.85 -4.74
C ARG A 146 -17.30 -12.51 -6.07
N SER A 147 -17.53 -11.82 -7.19
CA SER A 147 -17.28 -12.36 -8.53
C SER A 147 -15.79 -12.51 -8.82
N PHE A 148 -14.96 -11.60 -8.31
CA PHE A 148 -13.50 -11.71 -8.33
C PHE A 148 -13.04 -12.97 -7.58
N LEU A 149 -13.44 -13.15 -6.31
CA LEU A 149 -13.06 -14.32 -5.51
C LEU A 149 -13.56 -15.64 -6.11
N TYR A 150 -14.77 -15.65 -6.67
CA TYR A 150 -15.29 -16.82 -7.39
C TYR A 150 -14.37 -17.21 -8.56
N SER A 151 -13.97 -16.21 -9.35
CA SER A 151 -13.08 -16.42 -10.51
C SER A 151 -11.68 -16.83 -10.08
N LEU A 152 -11.17 -16.25 -8.99
CA LEU A 152 -9.86 -16.57 -8.38
C LEU A 152 -9.78 -18.02 -7.90
N ASN A 153 -10.91 -18.63 -7.54
CA ASN A 153 -11.00 -20.03 -7.13
C ASN A 153 -11.36 -20.98 -8.29
N ASP A 154 -11.19 -20.56 -9.55
CA ASP A 154 -11.61 -21.31 -10.75
C ASP A 154 -13.07 -21.77 -10.71
N GLY A 155 -13.93 -21.04 -10.00
CA GLY A 155 -15.33 -21.40 -9.78
C GLY A 155 -15.57 -22.62 -8.86
N LYS A 156 -14.53 -23.18 -8.23
CA LYS A 156 -14.62 -24.34 -7.31
C LYS A 156 -15.41 -24.03 -6.04
N ILE A 157 -15.34 -22.78 -5.57
CA ILE A 157 -16.09 -22.32 -4.40
C ILE A 157 -17.36 -21.60 -4.87
N PRO A 158 -18.58 -22.03 -4.47
CA PRO A 158 -19.81 -21.39 -4.92
C PRO A 158 -19.90 -19.91 -4.48
N LYS A 159 -20.38 -19.02 -5.35
CA LYS A 159 -20.57 -17.57 -5.06
C LYS A 159 -21.27 -17.27 -3.73
N LYS A 160 -22.27 -18.08 -3.36
CA LYS A 160 -23.01 -17.94 -2.09
C LYS A 160 -22.15 -18.08 -0.83
N LYS A 161 -20.97 -18.69 -0.94
CA LYS A 161 -19.97 -18.83 0.13
C LYS A 161 -19.09 -17.60 0.30
N PHE A 162 -19.21 -16.60 -0.56
CA PHE A 162 -18.57 -15.30 -0.42
C PHE A 162 -19.64 -14.27 -0.08
N ASN A 163 -20.05 -14.18 1.18
CA ASN A 163 -20.93 -13.09 1.64
C ASN A 163 -20.13 -12.06 2.43
N LEU A 164 -19.55 -11.12 1.69
CA LEU A 164 -18.69 -10.09 2.24
C LEU A 164 -19.53 -8.94 2.82
N ARG A 165 -19.27 -8.61 4.08
CA ARG A 165 -19.82 -7.44 4.80
C ARG A 165 -18.67 -6.65 5.40
N LEU A 166 -18.88 -5.37 5.70
CA LEU A 166 -17.93 -4.61 6.52
C LEU A 166 -17.73 -5.32 7.87
N ALA A 167 -16.47 -5.49 8.26
CA ALA A 167 -16.17 -5.98 9.60
C ALA A 167 -16.57 -4.93 10.65
N PRO A 168 -17.02 -5.35 11.84
CA PRO A 168 -17.15 -4.46 12.99
C PRO A 168 -15.83 -3.74 13.29
N GLU A 169 -15.89 -2.55 13.85
CA GLU A 169 -14.71 -1.71 14.11
C GLU A 169 -13.73 -2.41 15.06
N GLU A 170 -14.24 -3.08 16.09
CA GLU A 170 -13.45 -3.78 17.10
C GLU A 170 -12.66 -4.92 16.45
N ILE A 171 -13.32 -5.70 15.58
CA ILE A 171 -12.70 -6.79 14.82
C ILE A 171 -11.67 -6.24 13.83
N SER A 172 -11.98 -5.13 13.16
CA SER A 172 -11.02 -4.46 12.28
C SER A 172 -9.77 -4.05 13.05
N ALA A 173 -9.92 -3.40 14.21
CA ALA A 173 -8.82 -2.92 15.02
C ALA A 173 -7.99 -4.07 15.63
N GLU A 174 -8.63 -5.16 16.03
CA GLU A 174 -7.96 -6.37 16.51
C GLU A 174 -7.10 -6.99 15.40
N LEU A 175 -7.67 -7.18 14.20
CA LEU A 175 -6.99 -7.83 13.08
C LEU A 175 -5.88 -6.96 12.47
N THR A 176 -6.15 -5.67 12.27
CA THR A 176 -5.20 -4.78 11.59
C THR A 176 -4.23 -4.12 12.57
N GLY A 177 -4.59 -3.97 13.84
CA GLY A 177 -3.84 -3.14 14.79
C GLY A 177 -4.05 -1.64 14.62
N TYR A 178 -5.04 -1.22 13.82
CA TYR A 178 -5.32 0.18 13.53
C TYR A 178 -6.76 0.53 13.85
N VAL A 179 -6.96 1.68 14.47
CA VAL A 179 -8.29 2.21 14.77
C VAL A 179 -9.01 2.68 13.51
N HIS A 180 -10.31 2.99 13.62
CA HIS A 180 -11.06 3.62 12.55
C HIS A 180 -10.31 4.84 12.00
N ASN A 181 -10.39 5.05 10.68
CA ASN A 181 -9.69 6.11 9.97
C ASN A 181 -8.14 6.06 9.97
N ALA A 182 -7.52 5.07 10.62
CA ALA A 182 -6.08 4.82 10.59
C ALA A 182 -5.69 3.60 9.77
N VAL A 183 -6.67 2.75 9.38
CA VAL A 183 -6.44 1.47 8.72
C VAL A 183 -5.61 1.63 7.45
N THR A 184 -4.47 0.93 7.44
CA THR A 184 -3.58 0.77 6.30
C THR A 184 -3.37 -0.71 6.00
N CYS A 185 -2.91 -1.03 4.80
CA CYS A 185 -2.65 -2.40 4.37
C CYS A 185 -1.23 -2.90 4.70
N ILE A 186 -0.45 -2.12 5.47
CA ILE A 186 0.95 -2.41 5.80
C ILE A 186 1.12 -2.54 7.31
N GLY A 187 1.95 -3.50 7.74
CA GLY A 187 2.27 -3.69 9.15
C GLY A 187 1.04 -4.02 10.01
N MET A 188 0.09 -4.76 9.44
CA MET A 188 -1.08 -5.27 10.15
C MET A 188 -0.68 -6.38 11.12
N LYS A 189 -1.42 -6.53 12.23
CA LYS A 189 -1.21 -7.63 13.19
C LYS A 189 -1.47 -9.02 12.57
N THR A 190 -2.46 -9.10 11.69
CA THR A 190 -2.82 -10.30 10.93
C THR A 190 -2.46 -10.13 9.45
N ASP A 191 -1.96 -11.19 8.81
CA ASP A 191 -1.74 -11.21 7.36
C ASP A 191 -3.07 -11.38 6.61
N ILE A 192 -3.81 -10.27 6.48
CA ILE A 192 -5.09 -10.23 5.77
C ILE A 192 -4.83 -10.02 4.27
N PRO A 193 -5.42 -10.84 3.37
CA PRO A 193 -5.30 -10.63 1.94
C PRO A 193 -5.87 -9.28 1.52
N VAL A 194 -5.10 -8.55 0.70
CA VAL A 194 -5.46 -7.22 0.21
C VAL A 194 -5.92 -7.31 -1.24
N ILE A 195 -7.06 -6.71 -1.54
CA ILE A 195 -7.63 -6.56 -2.88
C ILE A 195 -7.59 -5.07 -3.22
N LEU A 196 -6.89 -4.71 -4.29
CA LEU A 196 -6.85 -3.34 -4.80
C LEU A 196 -7.99 -3.15 -5.83
N ASP A 197 -8.57 -1.96 -5.90
CA ASP A 197 -9.52 -1.65 -6.98
C ASP A 197 -8.76 -1.35 -8.29
N GLU A 198 -9.25 -1.88 -9.42
CA GLU A 198 -8.65 -1.66 -10.73
C GLU A 198 -8.61 -0.17 -11.13
N ALA A 199 -9.55 0.65 -10.64
CA ALA A 199 -9.58 2.08 -10.90
C ALA A 199 -8.36 2.81 -10.31
N ILE A 200 -7.84 2.35 -9.18
CA ILE A 200 -6.63 2.90 -8.55
C ILE A 200 -5.42 2.62 -9.44
N ALA A 201 -5.38 1.42 -10.00
CA ALA A 201 -4.31 0.95 -10.87
C ALA A 201 -4.26 1.67 -12.24
N LYS A 202 -5.32 2.43 -12.56
CA LYS A 202 -5.47 3.23 -13.78
C LYS A 202 -5.33 4.73 -13.53
N LEU A 203 -4.94 5.14 -12.32
CA LEU A 203 -4.75 6.53 -11.98
C LEU A 203 -3.64 7.16 -12.85
N SER A 204 -3.86 8.42 -13.19
CA SER A 204 -2.88 9.25 -13.86
C SER A 204 -2.87 10.60 -13.16
N PRO A 205 -1.74 11.00 -12.53
CA PRO A 205 -0.49 10.24 -12.34
C PRO A 205 -0.63 8.92 -11.54
N ASP A 206 0.37 8.04 -11.68
CA ASP A 206 0.39 6.67 -11.12
C ASP A 206 0.70 6.66 -9.61
N TYR A 207 -0.14 7.30 -8.78
CA TYR A 207 -0.01 7.24 -7.32
C TYR A 207 -1.37 7.39 -6.62
N PHE A 208 -1.41 7.06 -5.33
CA PHE A 208 -2.58 7.29 -4.50
C PHE A 208 -2.19 7.47 -3.03
N TRP A 209 -3.10 8.04 -2.24
CA TRP A 209 -3.01 8.23 -0.81
C TRP A 209 -3.90 7.22 -0.07
N LEU A 210 -3.43 6.68 1.04
CA LEU A 210 -4.20 5.83 1.95
C LEU A 210 -3.91 6.19 3.41
N GLY A 211 -4.63 5.54 4.34
CA GLY A 211 -4.31 5.63 5.77
C GLY A 211 -2.85 5.24 6.03
N GLY A 212 -2.19 5.94 6.96
CA GLY A 212 -0.78 5.74 7.29
C GLY A 212 -0.54 4.99 8.60
N GLY A 213 -1.56 4.37 9.21
CA GLY A 213 -1.45 3.68 10.49
C GLY A 213 -1.80 4.54 11.71
N GLU A 214 -2.00 5.84 11.53
CA GLU A 214 -2.54 6.77 12.52
C GLU A 214 -3.64 7.62 11.88
N VAL A 215 -4.54 8.20 12.69
CA VAL A 215 -5.69 8.98 12.21
C VAL A 215 -5.23 10.21 11.42
N ASP A 216 -4.16 10.87 11.86
CA ASP A 216 -3.58 12.06 11.25
C ASP A 216 -2.45 11.74 10.27
N LEU A 217 -2.11 10.48 10.05
CA LEU A 217 -1.01 10.07 9.16
C LEU A 217 -1.55 9.49 7.85
N LYS A 218 -0.99 9.94 6.73
CA LYS A 218 -1.32 9.47 5.37
C LYS A 218 -0.08 8.93 4.68
N LEU A 219 -0.26 7.86 3.93
CA LEU A 219 0.79 7.21 3.13
C LEU A 219 0.46 7.42 1.66
N ALA A 220 1.38 8.04 0.92
CA ALA A 220 1.35 8.08 -0.54
C ALA A 220 2.21 6.95 -1.09
N ARG A 221 1.73 6.31 -2.15
CA ARG A 221 2.45 5.27 -2.87
C ARG A 221 2.14 5.36 -4.36
N GLU A 222 3.10 5.01 -5.21
CA GLU A 222 2.82 4.72 -6.60
C GLU A 222 1.82 3.56 -6.74
N SER A 223 0.97 3.56 -7.77
CA SER A 223 0.00 2.49 -8.00
C SER A 223 0.63 1.23 -8.63
N VAL A 224 1.97 1.14 -8.67
CA VAL A 224 2.78 -0.06 -8.93
C VAL A 224 2.36 -0.93 -10.13
N PHE A 225 1.79 -0.34 -11.17
CA PHE A 225 1.67 -1.03 -12.46
C PHE A 225 3.04 -1.11 -13.17
N SER A 226 3.95 -0.16 -12.92
CA SER A 226 5.21 0.01 -13.65
C SER A 226 6.34 -0.94 -13.21
N GLN A 227 6.45 -1.30 -11.92
CA GLN A 227 7.49 -2.24 -11.43
C GLN A 227 7.07 -3.73 -11.52
N PHE A 228 5.82 -4.01 -11.87
CA PHE A 228 5.27 -5.37 -11.97
C PHE A 228 4.74 -5.69 -13.37
N ALA A 229 5.41 -5.14 -14.40
CA ALA A 229 5.24 -5.55 -15.78
C ALA A 229 5.31 -7.08 -15.87
N LEU A 230 4.17 -7.68 -16.22
CA LEU A 230 4.05 -9.06 -16.66
C LEU A 230 5.14 -9.36 -17.69
N PRO A 231 5.66 -10.60 -17.75
CA PRO A 231 6.52 -10.98 -18.86
C PRO A 231 5.79 -10.66 -20.17
N LYS A 232 6.45 -9.92 -21.06
CA LYS A 232 6.00 -9.78 -22.44
C LYS A 232 5.87 -11.19 -23.01
N LEU A 233 4.65 -11.66 -23.24
CA LEU A 233 4.44 -12.76 -24.17
C LEU A 233 4.56 -12.14 -25.55
N ASN A 234 5.59 -12.57 -26.25
CA ASN A 234 5.82 -12.23 -27.65
C ASN A 234 4.58 -12.56 -28.47
N ASP A 235 4.36 -11.69 -29.44
CA ASP A 235 3.57 -11.84 -30.65
C ASP A 235 3.31 -13.31 -31.05
N ASP A 236 2.05 -13.76 -30.94
CA ASP A 236 1.40 -14.32 -32.12
C ASP A 236 -0.14 -14.25 -32.00
N SER A 237 -0.72 -13.94 -33.14
CA SER A 237 -2.12 -13.85 -33.52
C SER A 237 -3.08 -14.86 -32.85
N THR A 238 -4.04 -14.35 -32.06
CA THR A 238 -5.50 -14.64 -32.12
C THR A 238 -6.22 -14.09 -30.88
N GLN A 239 -7.29 -13.31 -31.08
CA GLN A 239 -8.19 -12.94 -29.98
C GLN A 239 -8.87 -14.20 -29.40
N PRO A 240 -9.01 -14.29 -28.06
CA PRO A 240 -10.37 -14.37 -27.55
C PRO A 240 -10.61 -13.64 -26.21
N THR A 241 -11.75 -12.96 -26.17
CA THR A 241 -12.70 -12.77 -25.06
C THR A 241 -12.23 -12.21 -23.71
N ASN A 242 -13.00 -11.20 -23.31
CA ASN A 242 -12.91 -10.25 -22.19
C ASN A 242 -12.97 -10.84 -20.76
N THR A 243 -12.40 -12.02 -20.52
CA THR A 243 -12.46 -12.74 -19.23
C THR A 243 -11.09 -12.99 -18.61
N ASN A 244 -10.00 -12.67 -19.32
CA ASN A 244 -8.62 -12.85 -18.85
C ASN A 244 -7.95 -11.57 -18.30
N ARG A 245 -8.61 -10.41 -18.36
CA ARG A 245 -8.05 -9.13 -17.90
C ARG A 245 -8.06 -8.93 -16.38
N ILE A 246 -8.89 -9.71 -15.66
CA ILE A 246 -9.04 -9.63 -14.20
C ILE A 246 -8.07 -10.59 -13.47
N LYS A 247 -7.22 -11.32 -14.20
CA LYS A 247 -6.45 -12.44 -13.65
C LYS A 247 -5.23 -12.06 -12.79
N ASN A 248 -4.81 -10.80 -12.70
CA ASN A 248 -3.52 -10.48 -12.07
C ASN A 248 -3.54 -9.26 -11.13
N LEU A 249 -4.58 -9.12 -10.30
CA LEU A 249 -4.57 -8.11 -9.22
C LEU A 249 -4.40 -8.75 -7.83
N LEU A 250 -3.52 -9.75 -7.76
CA LEU A 250 -3.16 -10.44 -6.53
C LEU A 250 -1.66 -10.73 -6.53
N ILE A 251 -0.83 -9.73 -6.82
CA ILE A 251 0.62 -9.93 -6.84
C ILE A 251 1.33 -8.70 -6.23
N LYS A 252 2.04 -8.95 -5.11
CA LYS A 252 3.00 -8.09 -4.38
C LYS A 252 2.51 -6.94 -3.48
N MET A 253 1.42 -7.12 -2.73
CA MET A 253 1.44 -6.77 -1.28
C MET A 253 1.95 -7.94 -0.41
N GLU A 254 2.31 -9.05 -1.05
CA GLU A 254 2.70 -10.34 -0.47
C GLU A 254 4.00 -10.30 0.34
N GLN A 255 4.94 -9.40 0.04
CA GLN A 255 6.21 -9.30 0.77
C GLN A 255 6.04 -8.43 2.04
N LEU A 256 5.24 -7.37 1.97
CA LEU A 256 5.06 -6.38 3.04
C LEU A 256 4.39 -6.91 4.33
N CYS A 257 3.63 -8.00 4.22
CA CYS A 257 2.95 -8.58 5.37
C CYS A 257 3.72 -9.72 6.06
N ASN A 258 4.63 -10.39 5.34
CA ASN A 258 5.37 -11.54 5.84
C ASN A 258 6.53 -11.19 6.79
N SER A 259 6.95 -9.92 6.87
CA SER A 259 8.05 -9.52 7.76
C SER A 259 7.65 -9.30 9.22
N CYS A 260 6.35 -9.40 9.57
CA CYS A 260 5.89 -9.22 10.96
C CYS A 260 5.94 -10.52 11.79
N THR A 261 5.81 -11.69 11.16
CA THR A 261 5.78 -12.98 11.87
C THR A 261 7.16 -13.62 12.08
N GLN A 262 8.20 -13.19 11.35
CA GLN A 262 9.54 -13.79 11.47
C GLN A 262 10.40 -13.23 12.62
N ASN A 263 10.00 -12.12 13.25
CA ASN A 263 10.78 -11.50 14.33
C ASN A 263 10.40 -11.97 15.76
N GLN A 264 9.56 -13.00 15.90
CA GLN A 264 9.21 -13.57 17.21
C GLN A 264 9.74 -15.00 17.47
N GLU A 265 10.42 -15.65 16.51
CA GLU A 265 10.90 -17.04 16.67
C GLU A 265 12.41 -17.16 16.96
N HIS A 266 13.01 -16.23 17.68
CA HIS A 266 14.32 -16.46 18.34
C HIS A 266 14.13 -16.41 19.85
N GLY A 267 13.48 -17.46 20.36
CA GLY A 267 13.23 -17.62 21.79
C GLY A 267 12.78 -19.04 22.12
N VAL A 268 13.76 -19.94 22.30
CA VAL A 268 13.66 -21.19 23.09
C VAL A 268 12.67 -22.26 22.59
N VAL A 269 13.25 -23.23 21.89
CA VAL A 269 12.68 -24.57 21.68
C VAL A 269 12.54 -25.28 23.03
N ILE A 270 11.32 -25.53 23.50
CA ILE A 270 11.03 -26.65 24.40
C ILE A 270 9.88 -27.47 23.82
N SER A 271 10.27 -28.58 23.20
CA SER A 271 9.41 -29.72 22.90
C SER A 271 8.79 -30.28 24.19
N LYS A 272 7.45 -30.30 24.28
CA LYS A 272 6.74 -31.37 24.99
C LYS A 272 5.49 -31.81 24.21
N LYS A 273 5.50 -33.09 23.87
CA LYS A 273 4.41 -33.90 23.31
C LYS A 273 3.28 -34.14 24.33
N LEU A 274 2.04 -34.06 23.83
CA LEU A 274 0.82 -34.86 24.17
C LEU A 274 0.14 -34.65 25.56
N PRO A 275 -1.16 -35.03 25.77
CA PRO A 275 -2.10 -35.72 24.87
C PRO A 275 -3.55 -35.16 24.76
N VAL A 276 -4.24 -35.76 23.79
CA VAL A 276 -5.68 -35.81 23.51
C VAL A 276 -6.48 -36.47 24.65
N SER A 277 -7.50 -35.79 25.18
CA SER A 277 -8.83 -36.30 25.64
C SER A 277 -9.54 -35.10 26.33
N PHE A 278 -10.78 -34.75 26.02
CA PHE A 278 -11.94 -35.39 26.63
C PHE A 278 -13.22 -35.02 25.84
N CYS A 279 -14.03 -36.04 25.57
CA CYS A 279 -15.41 -35.93 25.12
C CYS A 279 -16.34 -35.86 26.35
N GLU A 280 -17.56 -35.35 26.11
CA GLU A 280 -18.79 -35.53 26.92
C GLU A 280 -18.89 -34.78 28.27
N HIS A 281 -19.72 -33.72 28.32
CA HIS A 281 -21.07 -33.71 28.94
C HIS A 281 -21.63 -32.27 28.96
N LEU A 282 -22.90 -32.16 28.51
CA LEU A 282 -23.83 -31.01 28.42
C LEU A 282 -23.88 -30.26 27.09
#